data_AF-A0A0S8B5S7-F1
#
_entry.id   AF-A0A0S8B5S7-F1
#
_cell.length_a   1.000
_cell.length_b   1.000
_cell.length_c   1.000
_cell.angle_alpha   90.00
_cell.angle_beta   90.00
_cell.angle_gamma   90.00
#
_symmetry.space_group_name_H-M   'P 1'
#
loop_
_entity.id
_entity.type
_entity.pdbx_description
1 polymer ?
#
loop_
_entity_poly.entity_id
_entity_poly.type
_entity_poly.pdbx_seq_one_letter_code
_entity_poly.pdbx_strand_id
1 'polypeptide(L)'
;MRPRRMVVALLAAAAAVFGLAACGESEQVVVYTQGKYQGKPDTKPWDNAPLAYGGNDWTKGDKASWEKQINTRNLGQNEYRRIYNQ
;
A
#
# COMPACT_ATOMS: atom_id res chain seq x y z
N MET A 1 -30.52 -44.43 2.21
CA MET A 1 -29.28 -43.77 2.71
C MET A 1 -29.50 -43.38 4.17
N ARG A 2 -28.55 -43.58 5.08
CA ARG A 2 -28.76 -43.25 6.51
C ARG A 2 -28.88 -41.72 6.67
N PRO A 3 -29.90 -41.19 7.37
CA PRO A 3 -30.19 -39.75 7.43
C PRO A 3 -29.00 -38.93 7.95
N ARG A 4 -28.22 -39.51 8.87
CA ARG A 4 -27.00 -38.89 9.41
C ARG A 4 -25.91 -38.62 8.36
N ARG A 5 -25.79 -39.47 7.33
CA ARG A 5 -24.83 -39.25 6.22
C ARG A 5 -25.29 -38.14 5.28
N MET A 6 -26.60 -38.00 5.09
CA MET A 6 -27.20 -36.97 4.25
C MET A 6 -27.05 -35.58 4.88
N VAL A 7 -27.24 -35.48 6.20
CA VAL A 7 -27.02 -34.22 6.95
C VAL A 7 -25.56 -33.76 6.86
N VAL A 8 -24.59 -34.67 7.03
CA VAL A 8 -23.16 -34.32 6.93
C VAL A 8 -22.79 -33.84 5.53
N ALA A 9 -23.31 -34.50 4.48
CA ALA A 9 -23.05 -34.10 3.11
C ALA A 9 -23.62 -32.70 2.80
N LEU A 10 -24.82 -32.38 3.30
CA LEU A 10 -25.43 -31.06 3.14
C LEU A 10 -24.63 -29.96 3.84
N LEU A 11 -24.16 -30.21 5.07
CA LEU A 11 -23.34 -29.25 5.80
C LEU A 11 -21.99 -29.01 5.12
N ALA A 12 -21.35 -30.06 4.60
CA ALA A 12 -20.10 -29.94 3.85
C ALA A 12 -20.29 -29.13 2.55
N ALA A 13 -21.38 -29.38 1.82
CA ALA A 13 -21.71 -28.63 0.61
C ALA A 13 -21.97 -27.15 0.91
N ALA A 14 -22.71 -26.84 1.97
CA ALA A 14 -22.96 -25.47 2.40
C ALA A 14 -21.65 -24.75 2.77
N ALA A 15 -20.78 -25.40 3.56
CA ALA A 15 -19.49 -24.83 3.94
C ALA A 15 -18.58 -24.55 2.72
N ALA A 16 -18.59 -25.44 1.71
CA ALA A 16 -17.85 -25.22 0.48
C ALA A 16 -18.35 -23.98 -0.28
N VAL A 17 -19.67 -23.81 -0.41
CA VAL A 17 -20.26 -22.64 -1.10
C VAL A 17 -19.93 -21.34 -0.37
N PHE A 18 -20.04 -21.30 0.97
CA PHE A 18 -19.69 -20.10 1.74
C PHE A 18 -18.19 -19.79 1.76
N GLY A 19 -17.33 -20.82 1.69
CA GLY A 19 -15.88 -20.64 1.60
C GLY A 19 -15.43 -19.93 0.32
N LEU A 20 -16.12 -20.16 -0.80
CA LEU A 20 -15.82 -19.46 -2.07
C LEU A 20 -16.19 -17.97 -2.02
N ALA A 21 -17.18 -17.58 -1.21
CA ALA A 21 -17.56 -16.17 -1.05
C ALA A 21 -16.51 -15.33 -0.30
N ALA A 22 -15.57 -15.97 0.41
CA ALA A 22 -14.49 -15.28 1.12
C ALA A 22 -13.41 -14.69 0.18
N CYS A 23 -13.36 -15.08 -1.09
CA CYS A 23 -12.46 -14.50 -2.09
C CYS A 23 -13.03 -13.27 -2.80
N GLY A 24 -14.25 -12.83 -2.47
CA GLY A 24 -14.94 -11.70 -3.09
C GLY A 24 -14.72 -10.38 -2.37
N GLU A 25 -13.51 -10.10 -1.88
CA GLU A 25 -13.19 -8.79 -1.29
C GLU A 25 -13.44 -7.70 -2.34
N SER A 26 -14.27 -6.71 -1.99
CA SER A 26 -14.48 -5.54 -2.85
C SER A 26 -13.17 -4.78 -3.00
N GLU A 27 -12.88 -4.29 -4.19
CA GLU A 27 -11.68 -3.49 -4.43
C GLU A 27 -11.59 -2.35 -3.39
N GLN A 28 -10.44 -2.25 -2.73
CA GLN A 28 -10.22 -1.27 -1.68
C GLN A 28 -9.92 0.10 -2.30
N VAL A 29 -10.88 0.60 -3.08
CA VAL A 29 -10.83 1.90 -3.74
C VAL A 29 -11.54 2.94 -2.88
N VAL A 30 -11.05 4.18 -2.93
CA VAL A 30 -11.69 5.31 -2.26
C VAL A 30 -13.05 5.57 -2.92
N VAL A 31 -14.14 5.32 -2.20
CA VAL A 31 -15.51 5.61 -2.67
C VAL A 31 -15.88 7.05 -2.33
N TYR A 32 -15.84 7.92 -3.35
CA TYR A 32 -16.18 9.33 -3.20
C TYR A 32 -17.68 9.53 -2.88
N THR A 33 -17.98 9.83 -1.61
CA THR A 33 -19.34 10.06 -1.11
C THR A 33 -19.52 11.51 -0.70
N GLN A 34 -20.45 12.23 -1.35
CA GLN A 34 -20.70 13.63 -1.02
C GLN A 34 -21.10 13.80 0.46
N GLY A 35 -20.46 14.74 1.17
CA GLY A 35 -20.71 15.00 2.60
C GLY A 35 -19.98 14.07 3.58
N LYS A 36 -19.20 13.09 3.11
CA LYS A 36 -18.29 12.29 3.95
C LYS A 36 -16.84 12.67 3.72
N TYR A 37 -15.98 12.49 4.73
CA TYR A 37 -14.54 12.72 4.61
C TYR A 37 -13.94 11.82 3.53
N GLN A 38 -13.23 12.41 2.57
CA GLN A 38 -12.69 11.72 1.38
C GLN A 38 -11.18 11.48 1.45
N GLY A 39 -10.61 11.54 2.65
CA GLY A 39 -9.17 11.63 2.81
C GLY A 39 -8.66 13.06 2.56
N LYS A 40 -7.41 13.28 2.92
CA LYS A 40 -6.72 14.54 2.65
C LYS A 40 -6.24 14.47 1.20
N PRO A 41 -6.44 15.51 0.36
CA PRO A 41 -5.89 15.52 -0.99
C PRO A 41 -4.38 15.28 -0.96
N ASP A 42 -3.90 14.46 -1.88
CA ASP A 42 -2.47 14.24 -2.05
C ASP A 42 -1.77 15.56 -2.37
N THR A 43 -0.70 15.85 -1.64
CA THR A 43 0.18 16.98 -1.90
C THR A 43 1.43 16.51 -2.63
N LYS A 44 2.08 17.42 -3.35
CA LYS A 44 3.35 17.11 -4.02
C LYS A 44 4.38 16.65 -2.98
N PRO A 45 5.24 15.67 -3.30
CA PRO A 45 6.20 15.13 -2.33
C PRO A 45 7.15 16.17 -1.73
N TRP A 46 7.57 17.17 -2.52
CA TRP A 46 8.44 18.27 -2.09
C TRP A 46 7.71 19.37 -1.30
N ASP A 47 6.38 19.30 -1.18
CA ASP A 47 5.60 20.25 -0.37
C ASP A 47 5.34 19.72 1.06
N ASN A 48 5.90 18.57 1.42
CA ASN A 48 5.82 18.03 2.78
C ASN A 48 6.79 18.75 3.73
N ALA A 49 6.53 18.66 5.03
CA ALA A 49 7.51 19.10 6.02
C ALA A 49 8.79 18.25 5.91
N PRO A 50 9.99 18.86 6.01
CA PRO A 50 11.23 18.10 6.11
C PRO A 50 11.15 17.12 7.29
N LEU A 51 11.77 15.94 7.16
CA LEU A 51 11.74 14.92 8.20
C LEU A 51 12.36 15.46 9.50
N ALA A 52 11.72 15.27 10.65
CA ALA A 52 12.29 15.72 11.93
C ALA A 52 13.60 15.00 12.30
N TYR A 53 13.86 13.84 11.68
CA TYR A 53 15.02 12.98 11.95
C TYR A 53 15.67 12.57 10.62
N GLY A 54 17.00 12.69 10.55
CA GLY A 54 17.79 12.49 9.33
C GLY A 54 18.04 13.79 8.58
N GLY A 55 19.25 13.93 8.02
CA GLY A 55 19.66 15.12 7.27
C GLY A 55 18.72 15.39 6.09
N ASN A 56 18.05 16.54 6.12
CA ASN A 56 17.28 17.04 4.99
C ASN A 56 18.11 18.13 4.33
N ASP A 57 18.80 17.79 3.26
CA ASP A 57 19.52 18.76 2.43
C ASP A 57 18.56 19.48 1.46
N TRP A 58 17.27 19.14 1.50
CA TRP A 58 16.21 19.68 0.67
C TRP A 58 15.29 20.64 1.44
N THR A 59 14.73 21.62 0.72
CA THR A 59 13.84 22.63 1.30
C THR A 59 12.40 22.42 0.84
N LYS A 60 11.43 22.61 1.75
CA LYS A 60 10.00 22.55 1.42
C LYS A 60 9.66 23.52 0.28
N GLY A 61 8.96 23.03 -0.73
CA GLY A 61 8.59 23.77 -1.93
C GLY A 61 9.63 23.71 -3.05
N ASP A 62 10.86 23.32 -2.76
CA ASP A 62 11.92 23.19 -3.77
C ASP A 62 11.99 21.76 -4.30
N LYS A 63 11.31 21.56 -5.43
CA LYS A 63 11.31 20.31 -6.18
C LYS A 63 12.71 19.84 -6.56
N ALA A 64 13.59 20.74 -7.02
CA ALA A 64 14.90 20.36 -7.52
C ALA A 64 15.81 19.84 -6.38
N SER A 65 15.78 20.51 -5.23
CA SER A 65 16.51 20.05 -4.03
C SER A 65 15.99 18.69 -3.54
N TRP A 66 14.67 18.48 -3.58
CA TRP A 66 14.03 17.22 -3.21
C TRP A 66 14.44 16.09 -4.17
N GLU A 67 14.34 16.30 -5.48
CA GLU A 67 14.72 15.30 -6.49
C GLU A 67 16.21 14.91 -6.38
N LYS A 68 17.08 15.90 -6.15
CA LYS A 68 18.51 15.66 -5.91
C LYS A 68 18.72 14.74 -4.71
N GLN A 69 18.07 15.02 -3.58
CA GLN A 69 18.21 14.19 -2.38
C GLN A 69 17.67 12.77 -2.57
N ILE A 70 16.53 12.61 -3.24
CA ILE A 70 15.99 11.28 -3.57
C ILE A 70 16.97 10.50 -4.45
N ASN A 71 17.54 11.15 -5.47
CA ASN A 71 18.53 10.52 -6.34
C ASN A 71 19.77 10.06 -5.54
N THR A 72 20.33 10.93 -4.70
CA THR A 72 21.46 10.60 -3.84
C THR A 72 21.16 9.40 -2.94
N ARG A 73 19.97 9.36 -2.32
CA ARG A 73 19.55 8.21 -1.50
C ARG A 73 19.52 6.92 -2.32
N ASN A 74 18.90 6.95 -3.50
CA ASN A 74 18.77 5.79 -4.37
C ASN A 74 20.14 5.26 -4.82
N LEU A 75 21.07 6.15 -5.14
CA LEU A 75 22.44 5.77 -5.49
C LEU A 75 23.21 5.17 -4.30
N GLY A 76 22.98 5.67 -3.09
CA GLY A 76 23.58 5.14 -1.86
C GLY A 76 23.11 3.73 -1.49
N GLN A 77 22.04 3.22 -2.12
CA GLN A 77 21.56 1.84 -1.97
C GLN A 77 21.90 0.96 -3.18
N ASN A 78 22.56 1.52 -4.19
CA ASN A 78 22.94 0.76 -5.38
C ASN A 78 24.25 0.01 -5.15
N GLU A 79 24.18 -1.30 -5.01
CA GLU A 79 25.35 -2.16 -4.74
C GLU A 79 26.42 -2.10 -5.84
N TYR A 80 26.04 -1.85 -7.10
CA TYR A 80 27.03 -1.64 -8.15
C TYR A 80 27.91 -0.41 -7.85
N ARG A 81 27.31 0.67 -7.36
CA ARG A 81 28.06 1.87 -6.94
C ARG A 81 28.78 1.67 -5.61
N ARG A 82 28.24 0.90 -4.67
CA ARG A 82 28.85 0.70 -3.35
C ARG A 82 30.07 -0.21 -3.37
N ILE A 83 30.05 -1.23 -4.23
CA ILE A 83 31.08 -2.28 -4.26
C ILE A 83 32.12 -2.01 -5.35
N TYR A 84 31.71 -1.53 -6.53
CA TYR A 84 32.61 -1.43 -7.68
C TYR A 84 33.09 0.00 -7.99
N ASN A 85 32.58 1.02 -7.29
CA ASN A 85 32.94 2.42 -7.51
C ASN A 85 33.70 3.00 -6.30
N GLN A 86 34.61 2.20 -5.72
CA GLN A 86 35.69 2.65 -4.84
C GLN A 86 36.88 3.14 -5.66
#